data_AF-A0A6G0RBD9-F1
#
_entry.id   AF-A0A6G0RBD9-F1
#
_cell.length_a   1.000
_cell.length_b   1.000
_cell.length_c   1.000
_cell.angle_alpha   90.00
_cell.angle_beta   90.00
_cell.angle_gamma   90.00
#
_symmetry.space_group_name_H-M   'P 1'
#
loop_
_entity.id
_entity.type
_entity.pdbx_description
1 polymer ?
#
loop_
_entity_poly.entity_id
_entity_poly.type
_entity_poly.pdbx_seq_one_letter_code
_entity_poly.pdbx_strand_id
1 'polypeptide(L)'
;MTSVYFSQGIQAAGDTLRQFEEANTMRFGSVARSHLSATLPRQPDMTTFTMPDDNTTGQAKALDAAIAESEAPHTEATGTSRRTSSIRLRVNGFWVGYEVEVLDLRAALGLPAYDIFIEGMFHRYEPVQPPQDDVPDVDHQQEDED
;
A
#
# COMPACT_ATOMS: atom_id res chain seq x y z
N MET A 1 -15.89 -0.39 30.21
CA MET A 1 -15.02 0.80 30.38
C MET A 1 -13.72 0.60 29.59
N THR A 2 -13.82 0.11 28.34
CA THR A 2 -12.71 -0.53 27.61
C THR A 2 -12.44 0.13 26.25
N SER A 3 -13.34 1.02 25.80
CA SER A 3 -13.37 1.52 24.42
C SER A 3 -12.25 2.53 24.12
N VAL A 4 -12.03 3.51 25.01
CA VAL A 4 -11.03 4.59 24.86
C VAL A 4 -9.59 4.07 24.69
N TYR A 5 -9.32 2.81 25.09
CA TYR A 5 -7.99 2.23 25.08
C TYR A 5 -7.52 1.81 23.68
N PHE A 6 -8.41 1.54 22.73
CA PHE A 6 -8.01 0.93 21.45
C PHE A 6 -7.41 1.95 20.48
N SER A 7 -8.08 3.08 20.25
CA SER A 7 -7.55 4.19 19.44
C SER A 7 -6.25 4.77 20.03
N GLN A 8 -6.21 4.94 21.35
CA GLN A 8 -4.98 5.32 22.08
C GLN A 8 -3.88 4.25 21.95
N GLY A 9 -4.25 2.97 21.95
CA GLY A 9 -3.35 1.84 21.75
C GLY A 9 -2.69 1.84 20.36
N ILE A 10 -3.44 2.14 19.29
CA ILE A 10 -2.89 2.21 17.92
C ILE A 10 -1.87 3.36 17.79
N GLN A 11 -2.12 4.51 18.42
CA GLN A 11 -1.16 5.62 18.42
C GLN A 11 0.11 5.28 19.24
N ALA A 12 -0.06 4.73 20.45
CA ALA A 12 1.05 4.25 21.27
C ALA A 12 1.87 3.14 20.58
N ALA A 13 1.21 2.29 19.79
CA ALA A 13 1.86 1.29 18.96
C ALA A 13 2.70 1.93 17.85
N GLY A 14 2.19 2.98 17.20
CA GLY A 14 2.94 3.75 16.20
C GLY A 14 4.20 4.42 16.76
N ASP A 15 4.14 4.91 17.99
CA ASP A 15 5.29 5.49 18.71
C ASP A 15 6.30 4.43 19.12
N THR A 16 5.84 3.30 19.65
CA THR A 16 6.69 2.15 19.99
C THR A 16 7.44 1.63 18.76
N LEU A 17 6.76 1.53 17.61
CA LEU A 17 7.41 1.15 16.35
C LEU A 17 8.50 2.14 15.95
N ARG A 18 8.22 3.44 16.09
CA ARG A 18 9.16 4.50 15.71
C ARG A 18 10.44 4.43 16.55
N GLN A 19 10.30 4.19 17.86
CA GLN A 19 11.43 4.01 18.77
C GLN A 19 12.24 2.75 18.41
N PHE A 20 11.57 1.65 18.06
CA PHE A 20 12.25 0.42 17.64
C PHE A 20 13.02 0.61 16.33
N GLU A 21 12.43 1.29 15.34
CA GLU A 21 13.07 1.66 14.08
C GLU A 21 14.34 2.50 14.31
N GLU A 22 14.26 3.50 15.18
CA GLU A 22 15.40 4.36 15.55
C GLU A 22 16.50 3.60 16.28
N ALA A 23 16.13 2.77 17.27
CA ALA A 23 17.08 1.96 18.03
C ALA A 23 17.83 0.94 17.15
N ASN A 24 17.18 0.43 16.09
CA ASN A 24 17.75 -0.58 15.20
C ASN A 24 18.28 0.00 13.86
N THR A 25 18.25 1.33 13.68
CA THR A 25 18.65 2.01 12.42
C THR A 25 18.00 1.38 11.18
N MET A 26 16.71 1.08 11.27
CA MET A 26 15.94 0.50 10.16
C MET A 26 14.59 1.20 10.01
N ARG A 27 13.94 1.04 8.86
CA ARG A 27 12.58 1.53 8.63
C ARG A 27 11.73 0.41 8.06
N PHE A 28 10.53 0.25 8.58
CA PHE A 28 9.53 -0.61 7.97
C PHE A 28 8.91 0.11 6.77
N GLY A 29 8.56 -0.66 5.73
CA GLY A 29 7.69 -0.12 4.70
C GLY A 29 6.26 0.03 5.22
N SER A 30 5.41 0.66 4.41
CA SER A 30 4.06 1.05 4.82
C SER A 30 3.17 -0.15 5.15
N VAL A 31 3.35 -1.29 4.46
CA VAL A 31 2.56 -2.50 4.67
C VAL A 31 2.93 -3.16 6.00
N ALA A 32 4.23 -3.41 6.25
CA ALA A 32 4.66 -4.00 7.52
C ALA A 32 4.35 -3.09 8.69
N ARG A 33 4.53 -1.76 8.54
CA ARG A 33 4.20 -0.80 9.59
C ARG A 33 2.72 -0.83 9.96
N SER A 34 1.83 -0.87 8.98
CA SER A 34 0.38 -0.92 9.24
C SER A 34 -0.05 -2.25 9.87
N HIS A 35 0.58 -3.35 9.50
CA HIS A 35 0.30 -4.63 10.13
C HIS A 35 0.71 -4.62 11.61
N LEU A 36 1.92 -4.15 11.89
CA LEU A 36 2.48 -4.11 13.24
C LEU A 36 1.73 -3.12 14.16
N SER A 37 1.29 -1.98 13.63
CA SER A 37 0.49 -1.03 14.40
C SER A 37 -0.86 -1.64 14.83
N ALA A 38 -1.45 -2.52 14.01
CA ALA A 38 -2.70 -3.19 14.32
C ALA A 38 -2.55 -4.38 15.29
N THR A 39 -1.40 -5.06 15.30
CA THR A 39 -1.16 -6.23 16.16
C THR A 39 -0.60 -5.87 17.53
N LEU A 40 0.15 -4.77 17.63
CA LEU A 40 0.76 -4.31 18.88
C LEU A 40 -0.22 -4.07 20.03
N PRO A 41 -1.36 -3.38 19.85
CA PRO A 41 -2.32 -3.15 20.94
C PRO A 41 -2.95 -4.44 21.47
N ARG A 42 -2.81 -5.56 20.74
CA ARG A 42 -3.30 -6.88 21.15
C ARG A 42 -2.26 -7.65 21.96
N GLN A 43 -1.04 -7.12 22.11
CA GLN A 43 -0.02 -7.70 22.96
C GLN A 43 -0.25 -7.27 24.41
N PRO A 44 0.06 -8.14 25.39
CA PRO A 44 -0.09 -7.77 26.79
C PRO A 44 0.82 -6.58 27.16
N ASP A 45 0.29 -5.68 28.00
CA ASP A 45 0.80 -4.32 28.32
C ASP A 45 2.25 -4.20 28.82
N MET A 46 2.98 -5.30 28.99
CA MET A 46 4.31 -5.35 29.62
C MET A 46 5.36 -6.04 28.75
N THR A 47 5.06 -6.29 27.47
CA THR A 47 5.99 -6.97 26.57
C THR A 47 6.82 -5.95 25.80
N THR A 48 8.15 -5.96 25.97
CA THR A 48 9.05 -5.26 25.06
C THR A 48 8.71 -5.69 23.63
N PHE A 49 8.47 -4.72 22.75
CA PHE A 49 8.22 -5.02 21.35
C PHE A 49 9.37 -5.85 20.77
N THR A 50 9.05 -7.07 20.38
CA THR A 50 9.91 -7.92 19.58
C THR A 50 9.26 -8.08 18.21
N MET A 51 10.10 -8.22 17.19
CA MET A 51 9.58 -8.44 15.85
C MET A 51 8.79 -9.76 15.80
N PRO A 52 7.51 -9.75 15.40
CA PRO A 52 6.76 -10.97 15.21
C PRO A 52 7.41 -11.83 14.12
N ASP A 53 7.63 -13.11 14.44
CA ASP A 53 8.11 -14.12 13.49
C ASP A 53 6.92 -14.94 12.94
N ASP A 54 5.95 -14.23 12.37
CA ASP A 54 4.79 -14.83 11.75
C ASP A 54 4.80 -14.64 10.23
N ASN A 55 4.05 -15.49 9.53
CA ASN A 55 3.99 -15.49 8.07
C ASN A 55 3.45 -14.16 7.51
N THR A 56 2.51 -13.51 8.20
CA THR A 56 1.91 -12.24 7.77
C THR A 56 2.94 -11.10 7.83
N THR A 57 3.70 -11.03 8.92
CA THR A 57 4.81 -10.09 9.07
C THR A 57 5.89 -10.33 8.01
N GLY A 58 6.19 -11.60 7.71
CA GLY A 58 7.10 -11.97 6.61
C GLY A 58 6.60 -11.52 5.23
N GLN A 59 5.33 -11.77 4.91
CA GLN A 59 4.70 -11.35 3.65
C GLN A 59 4.61 -9.83 3.53
N ALA A 60 4.28 -9.12 4.61
CA ALA A 60 4.21 -7.67 4.62
C ALA A 60 5.56 -7.03 4.28
N LYS A 61 6.67 -7.56 4.83
CA LYS A 61 8.03 -7.15 4.45
C LYS A 61 8.35 -7.46 2.98
N ALA A 62 7.94 -8.62 2.49
CA ALA A 62 8.18 -9.00 1.10
C ALA A 62 7.44 -8.08 0.13
N LEU A 63 6.21 -7.67 0.49
CA LEU A 63 5.45 -6.67 -0.25
C LEU A 63 6.12 -5.29 -0.19
N ASP A 64 6.59 -4.85 0.97
CA ASP A 64 7.35 -3.60 1.10
C ASP A 64 8.59 -3.61 0.21
N ALA A 65 9.31 -4.73 0.14
CA ALA A 65 10.46 -4.88 -0.75
C ALA A 65 10.06 -4.84 -2.24
N ALA A 66 8.95 -5.47 -2.62
CA ALA A 66 8.44 -5.45 -3.99
C ALA A 66 7.94 -4.05 -4.40
N ILE A 67 7.31 -3.31 -3.49
CA ILE A 67 6.91 -1.92 -3.69
C ILE A 67 8.16 -1.06 -3.84
N ALA A 68 9.15 -1.20 -2.96
CA ALA A 68 10.41 -0.46 -3.06
C ALA A 68 11.18 -0.77 -4.36
N GLU A 69 11.14 -2.00 -4.87
CA GLU A 69 11.72 -2.37 -6.17
C GLU A 69 10.93 -1.74 -7.34
N SER A 70 9.60 -1.64 -7.20
CA SER A 70 8.73 -0.99 -8.20
C SER A 70 8.89 0.53 -8.21
N GLU A 71 9.11 1.14 -7.04
CA GLU A 71 9.34 2.58 -6.85
C GLU A 71 10.81 2.98 -7.05
N ALA A 72 11.75 2.03 -6.92
CA ALA A 72 13.14 2.25 -7.27
C ALA A 72 13.18 2.81 -8.70
N PRO A 73 14.01 3.83 -8.96
CA PRO A 73 14.08 4.44 -10.26
C PRO A 73 14.63 3.40 -11.25
N HIS A 74 13.72 2.62 -11.82
CA HIS A 74 13.80 2.28 -13.22
C HIS A 74 14.14 3.60 -13.89
N THR A 75 15.35 3.71 -14.42
CA THR A 75 15.88 4.91 -15.09
C THR A 75 15.17 5.09 -16.45
N GLU A 76 13.85 4.91 -16.44
CA GLU A 76 12.90 5.06 -17.51
C GLU A 76 11.64 5.72 -16.91
N ALA A 77 11.82 6.97 -16.51
CA ALA A 77 10.82 8.04 -16.57
C ALA A 77 9.59 7.95 -15.64
N THR A 78 9.80 8.31 -14.37
CA THR A 78 8.77 8.87 -13.48
C THR A 78 8.40 10.31 -13.89
N GLY A 79 8.00 10.46 -15.15
CA GLY A 79 7.59 11.71 -15.75
C GLY A 79 7.24 11.39 -17.17
N THR A 80 6.00 10.94 -17.41
CA THR A 80 5.37 10.82 -18.73
C THR A 80 6.40 10.74 -19.85
N SER A 81 7.19 9.65 -19.88
CA SER A 81 8.07 9.44 -21.02
C SER A 81 7.14 9.36 -22.21
N ARG A 82 7.21 10.34 -23.11
CA ARG A 82 6.47 10.29 -24.37
C ARG A 82 6.97 9.08 -25.13
N ARG A 83 6.33 7.95 -24.89
CA ARG A 83 6.67 6.69 -25.51
C ARG A 83 6.02 6.70 -26.87
N THR A 84 6.84 6.75 -27.91
CA THR A 84 6.38 6.65 -29.29
C THR A 84 6.37 5.18 -29.70
N SER A 85 5.33 4.77 -30.44
CA SER A 85 5.22 3.42 -30.98
C SER A 85 4.79 3.46 -32.44
N SER A 86 5.35 2.56 -33.24
CA SER A 86 4.99 2.40 -34.65
C SER A 86 3.69 1.61 -34.78
N ILE A 87 2.65 2.23 -35.34
CA ILE A 87 1.41 1.56 -35.74
C ILE A 87 1.33 1.43 -37.25
N ARG A 88 0.59 0.43 -37.75
CA ARG A 88 0.29 0.30 -39.19
C ARG A 88 -1.18 0.55 -39.44
N LEU A 89 -1.47 1.50 -40.32
CA LEU A 89 -2.83 1.83 -40.75
C LEU A 89 -2.98 1.54 -42.23
N ARG A 90 -4.17 1.10 -42.63
CA ARG A 90 -4.49 0.86 -44.04
C ARG A 90 -5.09 2.12 -44.64
N VAL A 91 -4.35 2.79 -45.52
CA VAL A 91 -4.78 4.03 -46.19
C VAL A 91 -4.73 3.80 -47.69
N ASN A 92 -5.83 4.06 -48.40
CA ASN A 92 -5.96 3.87 -49.86
C ASN A 92 -5.54 2.47 -50.34
N GLY A 93 -5.79 1.44 -49.53
CA GLY A 93 -5.47 0.05 -49.87
C GLY A 93 -4.07 -0.43 -49.46
N PHE A 94 -3.17 0.48 -49.08
CA PHE A 94 -1.79 0.18 -48.69
C PHE A 94 -1.59 0.25 -47.17
N TRP A 95 -0.66 -0.56 -46.64
CA TRP A 95 -0.23 -0.47 -45.25
C TRP A 95 0.83 0.61 -45.10
N VAL A 96 0.54 1.63 -44.29
CA VAL A 96 1.46 2.74 -44.00
C VAL A 96 1.78 2.71 -42.51
N GLY A 97 3.08 2.82 -42.18
CA GLY A 97 3.56 2.93 -40.81
C GLY A 97 3.52 4.37 -40.33
N TYR A 98 3.04 4.59 -39.12
CA TYR A 98 3.01 5.89 -38.44
C TYR A 98 3.61 5.75 -37.05
N GLU A 99 4.43 6.71 -36.67
CA GLU A 99 4.87 6.89 -35.28
C GLU A 99 3.81 7.69 -34.53
N VAL A 100 3.31 7.14 -33.44
CA VAL A 100 2.30 7.80 -32.60
C VAL A 100 2.73 7.81 -31.14
N GLU A 101 2.38 8.89 -30.43
CA GLU A 101 2.54 8.92 -28.98
C GLU A 101 1.51 7.97 -28.35
N VAL A 102 1.97 7.07 -27.48
CA VAL A 102 1.14 6.04 -26.87
C VAL A 102 0.05 6.64 -25.98
N LEU A 103 0.31 7.76 -25.29
CA LEU A 103 -0.69 8.42 -24.44
C LEU A 103 -1.82 9.03 -25.25
N ASP A 104 -1.50 9.76 -26.32
CA ASP A 104 -2.49 10.33 -27.23
C ASP A 104 -3.34 9.23 -27.88
N LEU A 105 -2.71 8.13 -28.32
CA LEU A 105 -3.44 6.99 -28.87
C LEU A 105 -4.37 6.35 -27.84
N ARG A 106 -3.91 6.15 -26.60
CA ARG A 106 -4.75 5.62 -25.51
C ARG A 106 -5.94 6.53 -25.23
N ALA A 107 -5.72 7.84 -25.12
CA ALA A 107 -6.77 8.83 -24.91
C ALA A 107 -7.81 8.80 -26.04
N ALA A 108 -7.37 8.75 -27.30
CA ALA A 108 -8.26 8.64 -28.46
C ALA A 108 -9.10 7.35 -28.46
N LEU A 109 -8.57 6.27 -27.89
CA LEU A 109 -9.26 4.98 -27.76
C LEU A 109 -10.07 4.83 -26.46
N GLY A 110 -10.06 5.83 -25.58
CA GLY A 110 -10.71 5.76 -24.27
C GLY A 110 -10.05 4.77 -23.30
N LEU A 111 -8.78 4.43 -23.52
CA LEU A 111 -8.01 3.53 -22.66
C LEU A 111 -7.42 4.30 -21.48
N PRO A 112 -7.31 3.67 -20.29
CA PRO A 112 -6.63 4.27 -19.15
C PRO A 112 -5.18 4.66 -19.47
N ALA A 113 -4.73 5.78 -18.90
CA ALA A 113 -3.38 6.30 -19.12
C ALA A 113 -2.29 5.48 -18.41
N TYR A 114 -2.65 4.71 -17.38
CA TYR A 114 -1.74 3.89 -16.57
C TYR A 114 -1.64 2.47 -17.12
N ASP A 115 -0.46 1.85 -16.97
CA ASP A 115 -0.25 0.45 -17.32
C ASP A 115 -0.66 -0.45 -16.15
N ILE A 116 -1.79 -1.16 -16.26
CA ILE A 116 -2.26 -2.09 -15.23
C ILE A 116 -1.32 -3.28 -14.97
N PHE A 117 -0.34 -3.52 -15.84
CA PHE A 117 0.61 -4.63 -15.71
C PHE A 117 1.94 -4.20 -15.04
N ILE A 118 2.29 -2.92 -15.10
CA ILE A 118 3.47 -2.33 -14.41
C ILE A 118 3.03 -1.61 -13.13
N GLU A 119 1.89 -0.92 -13.16
CA GLU A 119 1.24 -0.18 -12.07
C GLU A 119 -0.09 -0.85 -11.67
N GLY A 120 -0.08 -2.16 -11.46
CA GLY A 120 -1.28 -2.93 -11.10
C GLY A 120 -1.95 -2.47 -9.79
N MET A 121 -3.04 -3.13 -9.39
CA MET A 121 -3.87 -2.78 -8.21
C MET A 121 -3.09 -2.56 -6.90
N PHE A 122 -1.88 -3.10 -6.80
CA PHE A 122 -1.00 -3.00 -5.62
C PHE A 122 0.19 -2.03 -5.80
N HIS A 123 0.22 -1.21 -6.85
CA HIS A 123 1.31 -0.24 -7.07
C HIS A 123 1.35 0.85 -5.99
N ARG A 124 0.21 1.09 -5.32
CA ARG A 124 0.11 2.01 -4.19
C ARG A 124 -0.66 1.34 -3.07
N TYR A 125 0.02 1.16 -1.94
CA TYR A 125 -0.61 0.81 -0.68
C TYR A 125 -0.90 2.09 0.11
N GLU A 126 -2.18 2.40 0.28
CA GLU A 126 -2.63 3.46 1.19
C GLU A 126 -3.24 2.80 2.42
N PRO A 127 -2.58 2.90 3.60
CA PRO A 127 -3.14 2.34 4.82
C PRO A 127 -4.45 3.05 5.16
N VAL A 128 -5.48 2.26 5.47
CA VAL A 128 -6.76 2.81 5.93
C VAL A 128 -6.51 3.56 7.23
N GLN A 129 -6.92 4.83 7.28
CA GLN A 129 -6.80 5.60 8.50
C GLN A 129 -7.69 4.99 9.59
N PRO A 130 -7.18 4.83 10.82
CA PRO A 130 -8.01 4.35 11.91
C PRO A 130 -9.19 5.32 12.12
N PRO A 131 -10.39 4.81 12.47
CA PRO A 131 -11.51 5.64 12.86
C PRO A 131 -11.07 6.67 13.92
N GLN A 132 -11.51 7.92 13.76
CA GLN A 132 -11.22 8.98 14.73
C GLN A 132 -11.97 8.76 16.05
N ASP A 133 -13.16 8.18 15.95
CA ASP A 133 -14.02 7.83 17.07
C ASP A 133 -14.15 6.32 17.17
N ASP A 134 -14.07 5.79 18.39
CA ASP A 134 -14.33 4.37 18.62
C ASP A 134 -15.79 4.05 18.29
N VAL A 135 -15.98 3.12 17.37
CA VAL A 135 -17.31 2.62 17.02
C VAL A 135 -17.72 1.61 18.10
N PRO A 136 -18.84 1.82 18.80
CA PRO A 136 -19.30 0.88 19.81
C PRO A 136 -19.62 -0.47 19.16
N ASP A 137 -19.06 -1.54 19.72
CA ASP A 137 -19.31 -2.91 19.28
C ASP A 137 -20.69 -3.38 19.79
N VAL A 138 -21.75 -2.86 19.14
CA VAL A 138 -23.15 -3.08 19.52
C VAL A 138 -23.61 -4.51 19.27
N ASP A 139 -22.99 -5.20 18.30
CA ASP A 139 -23.38 -6.56 17.89
C ASP A 139 -22.85 -7.65 18.83
N HIS A 140 -21.86 -7.34 19.68
CA HIS A 140 -21.25 -8.27 20.64
C HIS A 140 -21.52 -7.90 22.10
N GLN A 141 -22.42 -6.95 22.37
CA GLN A 141 -22.95 -6.77 23.71
C GLN A 141 -23.84 -7.98 24.01
N GLN A 142 -23.28 -8.96 24.74
CA GLN A 142 -24.08 -10.02 25.32
C GLN A 142 -25.15 -9.35 26.18
N GLU A 143 -26.42 -9.62 25.88
CA GLU A 143 -27.51 -9.33 26.79
C GLU A 143 -27.20 -10.14 28.05
N ASP A 144 -26.68 -9.47 29.08
CA ASP A 144 -26.58 -10.03 30.42
C ASP A 144 -28.02 -10.27 30.89
N GLU A 145 -28.57 -11.45 30.59
CA GLU A 145 -29.88 -11.89 31.08
C GLU A 145 -29.76 -12.23 32.58
N ASP A 146 -30.48 -11.47 33.41
CA ASP A 146 -30.67 -11.66 34.86
C ASP A 146 -31.43 -12.95 35.23
#